data_AF-A0A519KAW3-F1
#
_entry.id   AF-A0A519KAW3-F1
#
_cell.length_a   1.000
_cell.length_b   1.000
_cell.length_c   1.000
_cell.angle_alpha   90.00
_cell.angle_beta   90.00
_cell.angle_gamma   90.00
#
_symmetry.space_group_name_H-M   'P 1'
#
loop_
_entity.id
_entity.type
_entity.pdbx_description
1 polymer ?
#
loop_
_entity_poly.entity_id
_entity_poly.type
_entity_poly.pdbx_seq_one_letter_code
_entity_poly.pdbx_strand_id
1 'polypeptide(L)'
;MNYDIIVIGSGPGGYVTAIRAAQLGFKTAIIEKESLGGICLNWGCIPTKALLKSAHVFNYLKHAEDYGLNKVENPGFDFTKVIQRSRGVASKMSSGIAFLMRKNKIDVIMGTATVKAGKKVTVVDAEGKSTEYSGTNIIIATGARSRELPNLPQDGKKVIGYRQALTLPEQPKSMIVVGSGAIGIEFADFYNAMGTKVTVVEFLPNIVPLEDEEVSKHVEKSLKKAGIEIMTNASVESVDT
;
A
#
# COMPACT_ATOMS: atom_id res chain seq x y z
N MET A 1 -2.67 7.73 -32.46
CA MET A 1 -1.65 6.66 -32.62
C MET A 1 -2.32 5.30 -32.43
N ASN A 2 -1.90 4.27 -33.17
CA ASN A 2 -2.48 2.92 -33.08
C ASN A 2 -1.56 1.96 -32.33
N TYR A 3 -2.14 1.12 -31.48
CA TYR A 3 -1.50 0.08 -30.66
C TYR A 3 -2.19 -1.26 -30.85
N ASP A 4 -1.48 -2.36 -30.64
CA ASP A 4 -2.12 -3.68 -30.59
C ASP A 4 -2.80 -3.89 -29.23
N ILE A 5 -2.15 -3.44 -28.14
CA ILE A 5 -2.64 -3.56 -26.78
C ILE A 5 -2.45 -2.23 -26.04
N ILE A 6 -3.53 -1.74 -25.45
CA ILE A 6 -3.52 -0.64 -24.48
C ILE A 6 -3.85 -1.20 -23.10
N VAL A 7 -2.96 -1.02 -22.13
CA VAL A 7 -3.20 -1.37 -20.73
C VAL A 7 -3.53 -0.11 -19.93
N ILE A 8 -4.64 -0.10 -19.21
CA ILE A 8 -5.09 1.03 -18.39
C ILE A 8 -4.81 0.72 -16.91
N GLY A 9 -3.86 1.45 -16.33
CA GLY A 9 -3.38 1.25 -14.96
C GLY A 9 -2.07 0.47 -14.91
N SER A 10 -1.13 0.91 -14.09
CA SER A 10 0.22 0.36 -14.00
C SER A 10 0.54 -0.35 -12.68
N GLY A 11 -0.47 -0.86 -11.98
CA GLY A 11 -0.25 -1.78 -10.86
C GLY A 11 0.40 -3.11 -11.31
N PRO A 12 0.66 -4.05 -10.38
CA PRO A 12 1.22 -5.37 -10.71
C PRO A 12 0.54 -6.09 -11.87
N GLY A 13 -0.80 -6.10 -11.89
CA GLY A 13 -1.55 -6.67 -13.02
C GLY A 13 -1.31 -5.93 -14.34
N GLY A 14 -1.13 -4.61 -14.31
CA GLY A 14 -0.96 -3.78 -15.51
C GLY A 14 0.44 -3.85 -16.11
N TYR A 15 1.48 -3.50 -15.35
CA TYR A 15 2.84 -3.44 -15.91
C TYR A 15 3.37 -4.82 -16.30
N VAL A 16 3.00 -5.90 -15.59
CA VAL A 16 3.37 -7.27 -15.97
C VAL A 16 2.69 -7.65 -17.28
N THR A 17 1.42 -7.32 -17.44
CA THR A 17 0.68 -7.55 -18.69
C THR A 17 1.31 -6.78 -19.86
N ALA A 18 1.68 -5.51 -19.66
CA ALA A 18 2.32 -4.71 -20.70
C ALA A 18 3.68 -5.28 -21.11
N ILE A 19 4.50 -5.72 -20.14
CA ILE A 19 5.77 -6.42 -20.40
C ILE A 19 5.53 -7.70 -21.21
N ARG A 20 4.55 -8.51 -20.79
CA ARG A 20 4.27 -9.77 -21.48
C ARG A 20 3.75 -9.55 -22.90
N ALA A 21 2.88 -8.56 -23.10
CA ALA A 21 2.38 -8.16 -24.40
C ALA A 21 3.53 -7.76 -25.34
N ALA A 22 4.45 -6.90 -24.87
CA ALA A 22 5.61 -6.49 -25.66
C ALA A 22 6.54 -7.68 -25.99
N GLN A 23 6.78 -8.60 -25.06
CA GLN A 23 7.58 -9.81 -25.30
C GLN A 23 6.95 -10.75 -26.33
N LEU A 24 5.63 -10.72 -26.50
CA LEU A 24 4.91 -11.48 -27.52
C LEU A 24 4.87 -10.77 -28.88
N GLY A 25 5.51 -9.62 -29.03
CA GLY A 25 5.62 -8.88 -30.28
C GLY A 25 4.54 -7.81 -30.51
N PHE A 26 3.67 -7.57 -29.55
CA PHE A 26 2.62 -6.56 -29.68
C PHE A 26 3.14 -5.15 -29.42
N LYS A 27 2.77 -4.19 -30.28
CA LYS A 27 2.98 -2.77 -30.01
C LYS A 27 2.09 -2.34 -28.86
N THR A 28 2.70 -2.06 -27.72
CA THR A 28 2.00 -1.94 -26.44
C THR A 28 2.15 -0.54 -25.84
N ALA A 29 1.03 0.01 -25.36
CA ALA A 29 1.02 1.20 -24.50
C ALA A 29 0.48 0.85 -23.11
N ILE A 30 0.99 1.55 -22.09
CA ILE A 30 0.44 1.54 -20.73
C ILE A 30 0.09 2.96 -20.32
N ILE A 31 -1.11 3.15 -19.78
CA ILE A 31 -1.61 4.45 -19.33
C ILE A 31 -1.65 4.46 -17.80
N GLU A 32 -1.02 5.46 -17.18
CA GLU A 32 -0.98 5.65 -15.72
C GLU A 32 -1.24 7.10 -15.37
N LYS A 33 -2.05 7.38 -14.34
CA LYS A 33 -2.38 8.74 -13.94
C LYS A 33 -1.47 9.30 -12.84
N GLU A 34 -0.76 8.43 -12.11
CA GLU A 34 0.09 8.82 -10.98
C GLU A 34 1.54 8.34 -11.17
N SER A 35 1.90 7.17 -10.65
CA SER A 35 3.27 6.64 -10.67
C SER A 35 3.25 5.17 -11.06
N LEU A 36 4.23 4.77 -11.86
CA LEU A 36 4.37 3.38 -12.29
C LEU A 36 4.47 2.43 -11.08
N GLY A 37 3.86 1.26 -11.20
CA GLY A 37 3.82 0.24 -10.14
C GLY A 37 2.54 0.25 -9.29
N GLY A 38 1.67 1.25 -9.47
CA GLY A 38 0.37 1.37 -8.81
C GLY A 38 0.46 1.34 -7.28
N ILE A 39 -0.62 0.90 -6.62
CA ILE A 39 -0.71 0.93 -5.15
C ILE A 39 0.33 0.03 -4.51
N CYS A 40 0.46 -1.22 -4.93
CA CYS A 40 1.32 -2.20 -4.26
C CYS A 40 2.78 -1.69 -4.14
N LEU A 41 3.30 -1.06 -5.19
CA LEU A 41 4.65 -0.51 -5.20
C LEU A 41 4.77 0.82 -4.46
N ASN A 42 3.86 1.75 -4.72
CA ASN A 42 4.03 3.14 -4.27
C ASN A 42 3.41 3.42 -2.90
N TRP A 43 2.37 2.67 -2.51
CA TRP A 43 1.49 3.01 -1.39
C TRP A 43 0.97 1.80 -0.59
N GLY A 44 1.45 0.58 -0.86
CA GLY A 44 0.89 -0.64 -0.27
C GLY A 44 1.99 -1.59 0.15
N CYS A 45 2.05 -2.74 -0.53
CA CYS A 45 2.93 -3.86 -0.22
C CYS A 45 4.38 -3.45 0.10
N ILE A 46 5.03 -2.72 -0.79
CA ILE A 46 6.47 -2.42 -0.68
C ILE A 46 6.78 -1.48 0.48
N PRO A 47 6.18 -0.27 0.59
CA PRO A 47 6.49 0.62 1.69
C PRO A 47 6.05 0.03 3.05
N THR A 48 4.92 -0.68 3.12
CA THR A 48 4.47 -1.29 4.39
C THR A 48 5.43 -2.38 4.86
N LYS A 49 5.89 -3.26 3.94
CA LYS A 49 6.86 -4.32 4.27
C LYS A 49 8.22 -3.73 4.64
N ALA A 50 8.60 -2.60 4.04
CA ALA A 50 9.82 -1.90 4.43
C ALA A 50 9.72 -1.34 5.86
N LEU A 51 8.58 -0.77 6.26
CA LEU A 51 8.31 -0.31 7.63
C LEU A 51 8.34 -1.49 8.62
N LEU A 52 7.59 -2.55 8.33
CA LEU A 52 7.56 -3.78 9.15
C LEU A 52 8.95 -4.39 9.31
N LYS A 53 9.79 -4.36 8.27
CA LYS A 53 11.17 -4.84 8.40
C LYS A 53 11.99 -3.98 9.35
N SER A 54 11.80 -2.66 9.38
CA SER A 54 12.44 -1.80 10.39
C SER A 54 11.95 -2.15 11.80
N ALA A 55 10.63 -2.31 11.99
CA ALA A 55 10.05 -2.73 13.27
C ALA A 55 10.60 -4.09 13.74
N HIS A 56 10.70 -5.06 12.83
CA HIS A 56 11.23 -6.38 13.15
C HIS A 56 12.71 -6.33 13.56
N VAL A 57 13.54 -5.54 12.85
CA VAL A 57 14.94 -5.33 13.26
C VAL A 57 15.02 -4.69 14.63
N PHE A 58 14.16 -3.71 14.93
CA PHE A 58 14.09 -3.08 16.24
C PHE A 58 13.72 -4.09 17.35
N ASN A 59 12.76 -4.97 17.08
CA ASN A 59 12.39 -6.04 18.00
C ASN A 59 13.57 -7.02 18.21
N TYR A 60 14.33 -7.38 17.17
CA TYR A 60 15.55 -8.19 17.36
C TYR A 60 16.57 -7.52 18.27
N LEU A 61 16.75 -6.20 18.19
CA LEU A 61 17.65 -5.48 19.09
C LEU A 61 17.17 -5.56 20.55
N LYS A 62 15.86 -5.45 20.80
CA LYS A 62 15.26 -5.58 22.14
C LYS A 62 15.38 -7.00 22.72
N HIS A 63 15.43 -8.00 21.85
CA HIS A 63 15.42 -9.42 22.20
C HIS A 63 16.73 -10.12 21.83
N ALA A 64 17.85 -9.40 21.75
CA ALA A 64 19.13 -9.94 21.31
C ALA A 64 19.61 -11.12 22.20
N GLU A 65 19.32 -11.06 23.51
CA GLU A 65 19.67 -12.10 24.49
C GLU A 65 18.97 -13.43 24.22
N ASP A 66 17.75 -13.41 23.64
CA ASP A 66 17.02 -14.63 23.26
C ASP A 66 17.75 -15.42 22.15
N TYR A 67 18.67 -14.75 21.44
CA TYR A 67 19.55 -15.33 20.42
C TYR A 67 20.97 -15.61 20.93
N GLY A 68 21.22 -15.48 22.23
CA GLY A 68 22.54 -15.69 22.84
C GLY A 68 23.54 -14.55 22.57
N LEU A 69 23.06 -13.37 22.15
CA LEU A 69 23.87 -12.16 21.98
C LEU A 69 23.81 -11.30 23.24
N ASN A 70 24.82 -10.43 23.43
CA ASN A 70 24.80 -9.47 24.52
C ASN A 70 23.62 -8.51 24.38
N LYS A 71 23.03 -8.13 25.51
CA LYS A 71 21.96 -7.15 25.59
C LYS A 71 22.38 -5.82 24.97
N VAL A 72 21.51 -5.26 24.13
CA VAL A 72 21.65 -3.89 23.64
C VAL A 72 20.97 -2.96 24.63
N GLU A 73 21.76 -2.12 25.31
CA GLU A 73 21.23 -1.12 26.24
C GLU A 73 20.54 0.01 25.47
N ASN A 74 19.29 0.33 25.85
CA ASN A 74 18.47 1.41 25.29
C ASN A 74 18.40 1.43 23.74
N PRO A 75 17.92 0.35 23.09
CA PRO A 75 17.75 0.37 21.64
C PRO A 75 16.77 1.47 21.25
N GLY A 76 17.16 2.32 20.29
CA GLY A 76 16.35 3.44 19.80
C GLY A 76 16.11 3.38 18.29
N PHE A 77 15.25 4.26 17.81
CA PHE A 77 14.98 4.47 16.39
C PHE A 77 14.70 5.97 16.12
N ASP A 78 14.83 6.37 14.87
CA ASP A 78 14.42 7.68 14.37
C ASP A 78 13.23 7.46 13.44
N PHE A 79 12.04 7.87 13.87
CA PHE A 79 10.79 7.60 13.17
C PHE A 79 10.79 8.18 11.75
N THR A 80 11.30 9.40 11.59
CA THR A 80 11.42 10.08 10.30
C THR A 80 12.35 9.31 9.36
N LYS A 81 13.50 8.83 9.86
CA LYS A 81 14.41 8.00 9.05
C LYS A 81 13.82 6.63 8.68
N VAL A 82 13.02 6.03 9.56
CA VAL A 82 12.29 4.78 9.26
C VAL A 82 11.32 4.97 8.10
N ILE A 83 10.55 6.06 8.12
CA ILE A 83 9.63 6.41 7.02
C ILE A 83 10.40 6.75 5.74
N GLN A 84 11.45 7.57 5.83
CA GLN A 84 12.30 7.92 4.68
C GLN A 84 12.89 6.67 4.02
N ARG A 85 13.38 5.70 4.81
CA ARG A 85 13.86 4.42 4.29
C ARG A 85 12.78 3.69 3.51
N SER A 86 11.56 3.59 4.06
CA SER A 86 10.43 2.97 3.37
C SER A 86 10.12 3.64 2.03
N ARG A 87 10.09 4.98 1.99
CA ARG A 87 9.88 5.75 0.75
C ARG A 87 11.02 5.57 -0.25
N GLY A 88 12.27 5.52 0.21
CA GLY A 88 13.43 5.27 -0.62
C GLY A 88 13.38 3.90 -1.30
N VAL A 89 12.96 2.86 -0.57
CA VAL A 89 12.76 1.51 -1.15
C VAL A 89 11.69 1.52 -2.24
N ALA A 90 10.53 2.14 -1.98
CA ALA A 90 9.46 2.25 -2.97
C ALA A 90 9.91 3.03 -4.23
N SER A 91 10.60 4.15 -4.06
CA SER A 91 11.12 4.97 -5.16
C SER A 91 12.13 4.22 -6.03
N LYS A 92 13.07 3.48 -5.40
CA LYS A 92 14.04 2.65 -6.12
C LYS A 92 13.36 1.59 -6.98
N MET A 93 12.33 0.93 -6.43
CA MET A 93 11.59 -0.09 -7.19
C MET A 93 10.76 0.53 -8.32
N SER A 94 10.12 1.68 -8.10
CA SER A 94 9.36 2.41 -9.14
C SER A 94 10.25 2.82 -10.31
N SER A 95 11.47 3.28 -10.03
CA SER A 95 12.48 3.57 -11.05
C SER A 95 12.87 2.32 -11.87
N GLY A 96 12.90 1.15 -11.22
CA GLY A 96 13.09 -0.14 -11.88
C GLY A 96 11.97 -0.48 -12.86
N ILE A 97 10.71 -0.18 -12.53
CA ILE A 97 9.58 -0.38 -13.45
C ILE A 97 9.71 0.53 -14.67
N ALA A 98 10.06 1.81 -14.48
CA ALA A 98 10.28 2.72 -15.59
C ALA A 98 11.40 2.23 -16.54
N PHE A 99 12.48 1.67 -15.99
CA PHE A 99 13.52 1.01 -16.78
C PHE A 99 12.97 -0.19 -17.57
N LEU A 100 12.15 -1.04 -16.95
CA LEU A 100 11.56 -2.20 -17.62
C LEU A 100 10.62 -1.79 -18.77
N MET A 101 9.85 -0.71 -18.62
CA MET A 101 9.01 -0.20 -19.71
C MET A 101 9.87 0.19 -20.92
N ARG A 102 10.95 0.95 -20.70
CA ARG A 102 11.89 1.34 -21.78
C ARG A 102 12.58 0.13 -22.40
N LYS A 103 13.08 -0.81 -21.58
CA LYS A 103 13.76 -2.02 -22.05
C LYS A 103 12.86 -2.85 -22.98
N ASN A 104 11.56 -2.89 -22.71
CA ASN A 104 10.58 -3.62 -23.51
C ASN A 104 9.91 -2.76 -24.60
N LYS A 105 10.38 -1.52 -24.83
CA LYS A 105 9.83 -0.60 -25.85
C LYS A 105 8.31 -0.35 -25.69
N ILE A 106 7.86 -0.25 -24.45
CA ILE A 106 6.46 0.05 -24.12
C ILE A 106 6.31 1.56 -23.99
N ASP A 107 5.32 2.12 -24.69
CA ASP A 107 4.97 3.52 -24.56
C ASP A 107 4.24 3.76 -23.23
N VAL A 108 4.80 4.63 -22.38
CA VAL A 108 4.16 5.06 -21.13
C VAL A 108 3.46 6.38 -21.38
N ILE A 109 2.14 6.40 -21.19
CA ILE A 109 1.30 7.57 -21.40
C ILE A 109 0.79 8.01 -20.03
N MET A 110 1.18 9.23 -19.61
CA MET A 110 0.73 9.76 -18.33
C MET A 110 -0.61 10.48 -18.48
N GLY A 111 -1.60 10.10 -17.67
CA GLY A 111 -2.90 10.76 -17.62
C GLY A 111 -4.04 9.85 -17.20
N THR A 112 -5.23 10.44 -17.07
CA THR A 112 -6.46 9.73 -16.74
C THR A 112 -7.13 9.22 -18.01
N ALA A 113 -7.29 7.91 -18.10
CA ALA A 113 -7.92 7.25 -19.25
C ALA A 113 -9.44 7.10 -19.10
N THR A 114 -10.16 7.29 -20.20
CA THR A 114 -11.58 6.92 -20.36
C THR A 114 -11.72 6.06 -21.60
N VAL A 115 -12.26 4.85 -21.43
CA VAL A 115 -12.59 3.96 -22.57
C VAL A 115 -13.80 4.52 -23.31
N LYS A 116 -13.70 4.58 -24.63
CA LYS A 116 -14.76 5.03 -25.55
C LYS A 116 -15.16 3.88 -26.47
N ALA A 117 -16.31 4.03 -27.13
CA ALA A 117 -16.76 3.09 -28.14
C ALA A 117 -15.72 2.93 -29.27
N GLY A 118 -15.72 1.76 -29.92
CA GLY A 118 -14.80 1.49 -31.03
C GLY A 118 -13.34 1.26 -30.62
N LYS A 119 -13.10 0.75 -29.40
CA LYS A 119 -11.76 0.45 -28.85
C LYS A 119 -10.81 1.66 -28.86
N LYS A 120 -11.37 2.80 -28.49
CA LYS A 120 -10.66 4.06 -28.32
C LYS A 120 -10.48 4.37 -26.83
N VAL A 121 -9.39 5.05 -26.51
CA VAL A 121 -9.13 5.53 -25.15
C VAL A 121 -8.75 7.00 -25.22
N THR A 122 -9.52 7.85 -24.55
CA THR A 122 -9.16 9.25 -24.34
C THR A 122 -8.31 9.34 -23.09
N VAL A 123 -7.16 10.02 -23.16
CA VAL A 123 -6.29 10.29 -22.02
C VAL A 123 -6.20 11.78 -21.81
N VAL A 124 -6.47 12.22 -20.59
CA VAL A 124 -6.30 13.60 -20.15
C VAL A 124 -5.04 13.67 -19.29
N ASP A 125 -4.02 14.41 -19.72
CA ASP A 125 -2.79 14.61 -18.97
C ASP A 125 -2.95 15.60 -17.79
N ALA A 126 -1.86 15.88 -17.08
CA ALA A 126 -1.89 16.75 -15.90
C ALA A 126 -2.21 18.21 -16.26
N GLU A 127 -1.91 18.62 -17.49
CA GLU A 127 -2.19 19.94 -18.06
C GLU A 127 -3.61 20.06 -18.62
N GLY A 128 -4.41 18.98 -18.55
CA GLY A 128 -5.79 18.94 -19.04
C GLY A 128 -5.91 18.73 -20.54
N LYS A 129 -4.80 18.46 -21.25
CA LYS A 129 -4.83 18.17 -22.68
C LYS A 129 -5.37 16.75 -22.91
N SER A 130 -6.37 16.69 -23.76
CA SER A 130 -7.05 15.44 -24.16
C SER A 130 -6.42 14.89 -25.43
N THR A 131 -5.95 13.64 -25.38
CA THR A 131 -5.41 12.91 -26.53
C THR A 131 -6.13 11.57 -26.70
N GLU A 132 -6.53 11.22 -27.93
CA GLU A 132 -7.16 9.94 -28.23
C GLU A 132 -6.15 8.92 -28.79
N TYR A 133 -6.22 7.71 -28.27
CA TYR A 133 -5.46 6.54 -28.71
C TYR A 133 -6.41 5.44 -29.16
N SER A 134 -5.97 4.62 -30.12
CA SER A 134 -6.72 3.46 -30.61
C SER A 134 -5.93 2.20 -30.34
N GLY A 135 -6.62 1.13 -29.94
CA GLY A 135 -6.03 -0.16 -29.62
C GLY A 135 -6.83 -1.32 -30.18
N THR A 136 -6.18 -2.36 -30.71
CA THR A 136 -6.88 -3.60 -31.11
C THR A 136 -7.49 -4.32 -29.89
N ASN A 137 -6.83 -4.25 -28.74
CA ASN A 137 -7.32 -4.75 -27.46
C ASN A 137 -7.05 -3.74 -26.34
N ILE A 138 -7.96 -3.68 -25.37
CA ILE A 138 -7.83 -2.82 -24.18
C ILE A 138 -7.94 -3.72 -22.95
N ILE A 139 -6.95 -3.60 -22.05
CA ILE A 139 -6.91 -4.33 -20.78
C ILE A 139 -7.08 -3.32 -19.65
N ILE A 140 -8.09 -3.55 -18.81
CA ILE A 140 -8.39 -2.69 -17.65
C ILE A 140 -7.73 -3.27 -16.40
N ALA A 141 -6.78 -2.54 -15.84
CA ALA A 141 -6.00 -2.90 -14.65
C ALA A 141 -5.95 -1.73 -13.64
N THR A 142 -7.08 -1.04 -13.45
CA THR A 142 -7.20 0.20 -12.67
C THR A 142 -7.13 0.02 -11.16
N GLY A 143 -7.14 -1.22 -10.66
CA GLY A 143 -6.96 -1.53 -9.24
C GLY A 143 -8.16 -1.15 -8.36
N ALA A 144 -7.86 -0.79 -7.11
CA ALA A 144 -8.86 -0.50 -6.08
C ALA A 144 -8.51 0.82 -5.34
N ARG A 145 -9.38 1.26 -4.44
CA ARG A 145 -9.13 2.39 -3.52
C ARG A 145 -9.64 2.06 -2.12
N SER A 146 -9.18 2.82 -1.12
CA SER A 146 -9.72 2.69 0.24
C SER A 146 -11.23 2.94 0.20
N ARG A 147 -11.98 2.14 0.94
CA ARG A 147 -13.37 2.45 1.24
C ARG A 147 -13.39 3.52 2.32
N GLU A 148 -14.21 4.54 2.13
CA GLU A 148 -14.56 5.48 3.20
C GLU A 148 -15.83 4.99 3.87
N LEU A 149 -15.85 5.05 5.20
CA LEU A 149 -17.02 4.72 5.99
C LEU A 149 -17.86 6.00 6.14
N PRO A 150 -19.17 5.99 5.86
CA PRO A 150 -19.99 7.21 5.91
C PRO A 150 -19.93 7.96 7.24
N ASN A 151 -19.79 7.23 8.34
CA ASN A 151 -19.72 7.77 9.70
C ASN A 151 -18.28 8.11 10.16
N LEU A 152 -17.27 7.82 9.32
CA LEU A 152 -15.85 8.16 9.54
C LEU A 152 -15.23 8.72 8.25
N PRO A 153 -15.68 9.92 7.81
CA PRO A 153 -15.06 10.58 6.66
C PRO A 153 -13.58 10.86 6.97
N GLN A 154 -12.70 10.60 5.99
CA GLN A 154 -11.28 10.87 6.15
C GLN A 154 -11.01 12.37 6.03
N ASP A 155 -10.54 13.00 7.11
CA ASP A 155 -10.18 14.42 7.17
C ASP A 155 -8.70 14.68 6.83
N GLY A 156 -7.90 13.61 6.73
CA GLY A 156 -6.46 13.67 6.46
C GLY A 156 -5.62 14.19 7.63
N LYS A 157 -6.22 14.40 8.81
CA LYS A 157 -5.58 14.89 10.04
C LYS A 157 -5.74 13.91 11.20
N LYS A 158 -6.97 13.67 11.67
CA LYS A 158 -7.28 12.72 12.75
C LYS A 158 -7.79 11.39 12.19
N VAL A 159 -8.64 11.44 11.17
CA VAL A 159 -9.16 10.26 10.46
C VAL A 159 -8.42 10.15 9.13
N ILE A 160 -7.50 9.19 9.08
CA ILE A 160 -6.56 9.05 7.98
C ILE A 160 -6.71 7.72 7.25
N GLY A 161 -6.35 7.70 5.97
CA GLY A 161 -6.22 6.48 5.19
C GLY A 161 -4.83 5.85 5.30
N TYR A 162 -4.69 4.65 4.71
CA TYR A 162 -3.42 3.92 4.70
C TYR A 162 -2.27 4.71 4.05
N ARG A 163 -2.56 5.58 3.07
CA ARG A 163 -1.52 6.39 2.41
C ARG A 163 -0.85 7.35 3.39
N GLN A 164 -1.64 8.06 4.19
CA GLN A 164 -1.15 8.96 5.23
C GLN A 164 -0.47 8.19 6.36
N ALA A 165 -1.01 7.03 6.75
CA ALA A 165 -0.40 6.16 7.76
C ALA A 165 0.99 5.63 7.35
N LEU A 166 1.36 5.64 6.07
CA LEU A 166 2.72 5.31 5.61
C LEU A 166 3.73 6.45 5.76
N THR A 167 3.26 7.67 5.93
CA THR A 167 4.07 8.88 5.79
C THR A 167 3.76 9.93 6.85
N LEU A 168 3.33 9.51 8.05
CA LEU A 168 3.12 10.46 9.14
C LEU A 168 4.43 11.21 9.43
N PRO A 169 4.39 12.55 9.57
CA PRO A 169 5.59 13.33 9.82
C PRO A 169 6.15 13.09 11.23
N GLU A 170 5.27 12.75 12.18
CA GLU A 170 5.60 12.53 13.58
C GLU A 170 4.93 11.26 14.07
N GLN A 171 5.57 10.59 15.03
CA GLN A 171 5.01 9.41 15.64
C GLN A 171 3.84 9.81 16.58
N PRO A 172 2.65 9.23 16.41
CA PRO A 172 1.55 9.48 17.33
C PRO A 172 1.79 8.79 18.68
N LYS A 173 1.36 9.43 19.77
CA LYS A 173 1.40 8.81 21.12
C LYS A 173 0.45 7.62 21.22
N SER A 174 -0.71 7.71 20.56
CA SER A 174 -1.71 6.66 20.48
C SER A 174 -2.38 6.63 19.11
N MET A 175 -2.85 5.46 18.68
CA MET A 175 -3.53 5.26 17.41
C MET A 175 -4.68 4.24 17.57
N ILE A 176 -5.83 4.57 17.00
CA ILE A 176 -6.92 3.61 16.81
C ILE A 176 -6.89 3.12 15.36
N VAL A 177 -6.89 1.81 15.18
CA VAL A 177 -7.01 1.16 13.86
C VAL A 177 -8.41 0.60 13.73
N VAL A 178 -9.20 1.14 12.80
CA VAL A 178 -10.57 0.70 12.53
C VAL A 178 -10.55 -0.35 11.42
N GLY A 179 -10.91 -1.58 11.77
CA GLY A 179 -10.84 -2.76 10.91
C GLY A 179 -9.52 -3.53 11.06
N SER A 180 -9.63 -4.84 11.23
CA SER A 180 -8.52 -5.76 11.53
C SER A 180 -8.15 -6.67 10.36
N GLY A 181 -8.46 -6.26 9.13
CA GLY A 181 -7.90 -6.91 7.94
C GLY A 181 -6.37 -6.77 7.90
N ALA A 182 -5.72 -7.46 6.97
CA ALA A 182 -4.26 -7.51 6.87
C ALA A 182 -3.58 -6.12 6.94
N ILE A 183 -4.12 -5.12 6.23
CA ILE A 183 -3.59 -3.75 6.26
C ILE A 183 -3.64 -3.15 7.67
N GLY A 184 -4.78 -3.28 8.36
CA GLY A 184 -4.96 -2.74 9.70
C GLY A 184 -3.98 -3.37 10.69
N ILE A 185 -3.85 -4.69 10.66
CA ILE A 185 -2.93 -5.42 11.54
C ILE A 185 -1.46 -5.10 11.24
N GLU A 186 -1.07 -4.96 9.96
CA GLU A 186 0.30 -4.54 9.60
C GLU A 186 0.64 -3.15 10.16
N PHE A 187 -0.27 -2.19 10.08
CA PHE A 187 -0.04 -0.88 10.71
C PHE A 187 -0.06 -0.96 12.23
N ALA A 188 -0.97 -1.74 12.82
CA ALA A 188 -1.04 -1.92 14.25
C ALA A 188 0.28 -2.45 14.82
N ASP A 189 0.84 -3.49 14.19
CA ASP A 189 2.14 -4.05 14.55
C ASP A 189 3.28 -3.04 14.39
N PHE A 190 3.36 -2.37 13.24
CA PHE A 190 4.41 -1.37 13.00
C PHE A 190 4.39 -0.23 14.04
N TYR A 191 3.24 0.41 14.23
CA TYR A 191 3.13 1.55 15.15
C TYR A 191 3.35 1.12 16.61
N ASN A 192 2.84 -0.04 17.01
CA ASN A 192 3.09 -0.60 18.34
C ASN A 192 4.57 -0.92 18.56
N ALA A 193 5.26 -1.50 17.58
CA ALA A 193 6.69 -1.78 17.68
C ALA A 193 7.53 -0.50 17.81
N MET A 194 7.10 0.59 17.16
CA MET A 194 7.70 1.92 17.34
C MET A 194 7.29 2.57 18.67
N GLY A 195 6.41 1.97 19.48
CA GLY A 195 6.05 2.48 20.81
C GLY A 195 4.82 3.39 20.85
N THR A 196 4.04 3.47 19.77
CA THR A 196 2.71 4.08 19.80
C THR A 196 1.76 3.14 20.55
N LYS A 197 0.91 3.67 21.44
CA LYS A 197 -0.18 2.88 22.04
C LYS A 197 -1.23 2.59 20.97
N VAL A 198 -1.43 1.32 20.61
CA VAL A 198 -2.37 0.93 19.55
C VAL A 198 -3.60 0.20 20.11
N THR A 199 -4.78 0.62 19.65
CA THR A 199 -6.04 -0.10 19.86
C THR A 199 -6.65 -0.46 18.50
N VAL A 200 -6.94 -1.73 18.27
CA VAL A 200 -7.63 -2.23 17.07
C VAL A 200 -9.11 -2.42 17.40
N VAL A 201 -10.00 -1.86 16.58
CA VAL A 201 -11.44 -2.02 16.67
C VAL A 201 -11.94 -2.82 15.48
N GLU A 202 -12.55 -3.96 15.73
CA GLU A 202 -13.08 -4.90 14.73
C GLU A 202 -14.56 -5.17 15.00
N PHE A 203 -15.37 -5.03 13.95
CA PHE A 203 -16.80 -5.26 14.01
C PHE A 203 -17.12 -6.76 14.14
N LEU A 204 -16.34 -7.61 13.49
CA LEU A 204 -16.52 -9.06 13.51
C LEU A 204 -15.95 -9.70 14.80
N PRO A 205 -16.30 -10.97 15.08
CA PRO A 205 -15.88 -11.64 16.31
C PRO A 205 -14.37 -11.90 16.43
N ASN A 206 -13.66 -11.97 15.29
CA ASN A 206 -12.26 -12.33 15.20
C ASN A 206 -11.48 -11.28 14.40
N ILE A 207 -10.19 -11.10 14.72
CA ILE A 207 -9.29 -10.35 13.85
C ILE A 207 -8.90 -11.16 12.61
N VAL A 208 -8.42 -10.48 11.56
CA VAL A 208 -8.17 -11.08 10.23
C VAL A 208 -9.31 -12.03 9.82
N PRO A 209 -10.57 -11.56 9.82
CA PRO A 209 -11.77 -12.42 9.86
C PRO A 209 -12.02 -13.26 8.59
N LEU A 210 -11.20 -13.09 7.55
CA LEU A 210 -11.25 -13.90 6.33
C LEU A 210 -10.31 -15.11 6.40
N GLU A 211 -9.45 -15.17 7.41
CA GLU A 211 -8.52 -16.28 7.63
C GLU A 211 -9.17 -17.36 8.51
N ASP A 212 -8.46 -18.48 8.66
CA ASP A 212 -8.88 -19.56 9.55
C ASP A 212 -8.95 -19.09 11.02
N GLU A 213 -9.97 -19.55 11.75
CA GLU A 213 -10.25 -19.11 13.12
C GLU A 213 -9.11 -19.43 14.10
N GLU A 214 -8.41 -20.57 13.93
CA GLU A 214 -7.27 -20.91 14.77
C GLU A 214 -6.10 -19.95 14.54
N VAL A 215 -5.89 -19.56 13.28
CA VAL A 215 -4.88 -18.54 12.90
C VAL A 215 -5.25 -17.19 13.50
N SER A 216 -6.51 -16.76 13.36
CA SER A 216 -7.00 -15.51 13.97
C SER A 216 -6.73 -15.47 15.47
N LYS A 217 -7.08 -16.54 16.21
CA LYS A 217 -6.86 -16.64 17.66
C LYS A 217 -5.37 -16.58 18.02
N HIS A 218 -4.52 -17.26 17.27
CA HIS A 218 -3.08 -17.28 17.53
C HIS A 218 -2.44 -15.90 17.28
N VAL A 219 -2.82 -15.24 16.19
CA VAL A 219 -2.36 -13.89 15.87
C VAL A 219 -2.84 -12.90 16.93
N GLU A 220 -4.11 -12.97 17.34
CA GLU A 220 -4.68 -12.08 18.36
C GLU A 220 -3.91 -12.19 19.68
N LYS A 221 -3.65 -13.42 20.13
CA LYS A 221 -2.87 -13.69 21.33
C LYS A 221 -1.46 -13.08 21.24
N SER A 222 -0.83 -13.19 20.08
CA SER A 222 0.51 -12.66 19.84
C SER A 222 0.55 -11.13 19.87
N LEU A 223 -0.42 -10.48 19.22
CA LEU A 223 -0.54 -9.02 19.19
C LEU A 223 -0.87 -8.45 20.59
N LYS A 224 -1.78 -9.09 21.34
CA LYS A 224 -2.08 -8.73 22.73
C LYS A 224 -0.84 -8.86 23.62
N LYS A 225 -0.06 -9.93 23.46
CA LYS A 225 1.23 -10.11 24.18
C LYS A 225 2.24 -9.01 23.83
N ALA A 226 2.21 -8.50 22.60
CA ALA A 226 3.04 -7.38 22.16
C ALA A 226 2.57 -6.00 22.65
N GLY A 227 1.43 -5.92 23.36
CA GLY A 227 0.90 -4.68 23.94
C GLY A 227 -0.22 -4.00 23.16
N ILE A 228 -0.72 -4.63 22.09
CA ILE A 228 -1.83 -4.08 21.28
C ILE A 228 -3.16 -4.40 21.97
N GLU A 229 -3.98 -3.37 22.19
CA GLU A 229 -5.36 -3.52 22.65
C GLU A 229 -6.24 -3.93 21.46
N ILE A 230 -7.15 -4.90 21.64
CA ILE A 230 -8.02 -5.40 20.56
C ILE A 230 -9.45 -5.50 21.08
N MET A 231 -10.37 -4.85 20.37
CA MET A 231 -11.80 -4.85 20.62
C MET A 231 -12.52 -5.47 19.42
N THR A 232 -12.89 -6.75 19.52
CA THR A 232 -13.76 -7.42 18.55
C THR A 232 -15.23 -7.23 18.93
N ASN A 233 -16.16 -7.52 18.02
CA ASN A 233 -17.59 -7.25 18.19
C ASN A 233 -17.88 -5.77 18.54
N ALA A 234 -17.06 -4.84 18.03
CA ALA A 234 -17.13 -3.42 18.34
C ALA A 234 -17.23 -2.60 17.06
N SER A 235 -18.20 -1.68 17.02
CA SER A 235 -18.33 -0.68 15.97
C SER A 235 -17.80 0.68 16.44
N VAL A 236 -17.21 1.44 15.52
CA VAL A 236 -16.94 2.86 15.74
C VAL A 236 -18.11 3.63 15.16
N GLU A 237 -18.88 4.31 16.00
CA GLU A 237 -20.07 5.07 15.58
C GLU A 237 -19.74 6.51 15.18
N SER A 238 -18.83 7.16 15.92
CA SER A 238 -18.41 8.55 15.70
C SER A 238 -16.99 8.80 16.18
N VAL A 239 -16.33 9.83 15.63
CA VAL A 239 -15.04 10.35 16.10
C VAL A 239 -15.15 11.87 16.29
N ASP A 240 -14.64 12.38 17.40
CA ASP A 240 -14.58 13.82 17.66
C ASP A 240 -13.36 14.44 16.95
N THR A 241 -13.60 15.05 15.80
CA THR A 241 -12.58 15.61 14.89
C THR A 241 -12.44 17.12 15.02
#